data_AF-A0A9P9MDQ1-F1
#
_entry.id   AF-A0A9P9MDQ1-F1
#
_cell.length_a   1.000
_cell.length_b   1.000
_cell.length_c   1.000
_cell.angle_alpha   90.00
_cell.angle_beta   90.00
_cell.angle_gamma   90.00
#
_symmetry.space_group_name_H-M   'P 1'
#
loop_
_entity.id
_entity.type
_entity.pdbx_description
1 polymer ?
#
loop_
_entity_poly.entity_id
_entity_poly.type
_entity_poly.pdbx_seq_one_letter_code
_entity_poly.pdbx_strand_id
1 'polypeptide(L)'
;MAEPFGIVAGAIGIASAFTACVDCFEYVQFGRHFGRDFETSQLALNCARLRLTRWGESVNIYDDPQLGRQNATAAEIQLAKDALLQILVLFADTESISKKYKLTAKGSEDLSAYLTGDVDPKMVVLDNKMKSLATQRQKKGRFLQLTSWALYHKSTLKDLLEQIVSLLDEIEKLFSAPQAQTTLVQQEAAEIGDKQSLKLIEDAATDVDTLLQNTVKEVIRGHQYSNISIKGQAHTGDAYSSDWIMGAIGGSHNYDGIEVAVGGKALIGNKYGGKDFWD
;
A
#
# COMPACT_ATOMS: atom_id res chain seq x y z
N MET A 1 23.88 -3.63 23.34
CA MET A 1 23.35 -3.09 22.07
C MET A 1 22.99 -1.63 22.30
N ALA A 2 23.19 -0.75 21.32
CA ALA A 2 22.53 0.55 21.35
C ALA A 2 21.06 0.35 20.94
N GLU A 3 20.13 1.03 21.58
CA GLU A 3 18.72 0.96 21.17
C GLU A 3 18.54 1.72 19.84
N PRO A 4 17.89 1.11 18.82
CA PRO A 4 17.64 1.77 17.55
C PRO A 4 16.84 3.05 17.79
N PHE A 5 17.27 4.16 17.21
CA PHE A 5 16.58 5.46 17.28
C PHE A 5 16.28 6.02 18.69
N GLY A 6 16.92 5.51 19.75
CA GLY A 6 16.66 5.92 21.15
C GLY A 6 15.34 5.40 21.73
N ILE A 7 14.80 4.32 21.14
CA ILE A 7 13.50 3.72 21.46
C ILE A 7 13.68 2.73 22.61
N VAL A 8 13.30 3.13 23.83
CA VAL A 8 13.38 2.26 25.02
C VAL A 8 12.35 1.13 24.95
N ALA A 9 12.78 -0.07 24.57
CA ALA A 9 11.90 -1.20 24.24
C ALA A 9 10.95 -1.60 25.38
N GLY A 10 11.39 -1.43 26.63
CA GLY A 10 10.61 -1.75 27.83
C GLY A 10 9.43 -0.81 28.13
N ALA A 11 9.45 0.44 27.63
CA ALA A 11 8.44 1.45 27.95
C ALA A 11 7.41 1.70 26.84
N ILE A 12 7.63 1.14 25.65
CA ILE A 12 6.87 1.47 24.44
C ILE A 12 5.76 0.45 24.21
N GLY A 13 4.51 0.92 24.15
CA GLY A 13 3.34 0.12 23.79
C GLY A 13 3.26 -0.15 22.28
N ILE A 14 2.48 -1.16 21.89
CA ILE A 14 2.43 -1.62 20.48
C ILE A 14 2.02 -0.51 19.50
N ALA A 15 1.05 0.33 19.86
CA ALA A 15 0.61 1.47 19.06
C ALA A 15 1.74 2.50 18.79
N SER A 16 2.64 2.70 19.77
CA SER A 16 3.79 3.59 19.63
C SER A 16 4.89 2.95 18.79
N ALA A 17 5.14 1.64 18.95
CA ALA A 17 6.06 0.89 18.09
C ALA A 17 5.59 0.90 16.62
N PHE A 18 4.30 0.68 16.37
CA PHE A 18 3.68 0.81 15.06
C PHE A 18 3.86 2.20 14.46
N THR A 19 3.54 3.26 15.21
CA THR A 19 3.68 4.65 14.73
C THR A 19 5.15 4.96 14.37
N ALA A 20 6.09 4.51 15.21
CA ALA A 20 7.52 4.62 14.94
C ALA A 20 7.93 3.89 13.65
N CYS A 21 7.42 2.68 13.40
CA CYS A 21 7.70 1.93 12.18
C CYS A 21 7.22 2.69 10.94
N VAL A 22 5.99 3.21 10.96
CA VAL A 22 5.40 3.95 9.83
C VAL A 22 6.15 5.25 9.57
N ASP A 23 6.65 5.92 10.60
CA ASP A 23 7.49 7.11 10.48
C ASP A 23 8.85 6.82 9.82
N CYS A 24 9.49 5.68 10.09
CA CYS A 24 10.79 5.34 9.50
C CYS A 24 10.78 5.38 7.95
N PHE A 25 9.67 5.01 7.31
CA PHE A 25 9.52 5.08 5.85
C PHE A 25 9.65 6.51 5.28
N GLU A 26 9.29 7.55 6.06
CA GLU A 26 9.42 8.97 5.64
C GLU A 26 10.87 9.46 5.63
N TYR A 27 11.77 8.77 6.35
CA TYR A 27 13.16 9.17 6.51
C TYR A 27 14.11 8.48 5.52
N VAL A 28 13.63 7.47 4.80
CA VAL A 28 14.38 6.77 3.75
C VAL A 28 14.45 7.62 2.48
N GLN A 29 15.66 7.81 1.98
CA GLN A 29 15.98 8.41 0.69
C GLN A 29 16.69 7.38 -0.20
N PHE A 30 16.79 7.65 -1.50
CA PHE A 30 17.48 6.78 -2.45
C PHE A 30 18.66 7.50 -3.10
N GLY A 31 19.83 6.86 -3.08
CA GLY A 31 21.03 7.32 -3.79
C GLY A 31 20.88 7.21 -5.30
N ARG A 32 21.54 8.09 -6.07
CA ARG A 32 21.45 8.10 -7.55
C ARG A 32 21.88 6.79 -8.22
N HIS A 33 22.68 5.98 -7.53
CA HIS A 33 23.01 4.59 -7.90
C HIS A 33 21.80 3.68 -8.20
N PHE A 34 20.59 4.02 -7.75
CA PHE A 34 19.38 3.29 -8.13
C PHE A 34 19.06 3.43 -9.63
N GLY A 35 19.45 4.54 -10.26
CA GLY A 35 19.23 4.77 -11.70
C GLY A 35 17.75 4.64 -12.07
N ARG A 36 17.47 3.99 -13.20
CA ARG A 36 16.11 3.77 -13.74
C ARG A 36 15.17 3.02 -12.80
N ASP A 37 15.68 2.25 -11.84
CA ASP A 37 14.86 1.41 -10.97
C ASP A 37 14.44 2.16 -9.68
N PHE A 38 14.81 3.44 -9.54
CA PHE A 38 14.44 4.29 -8.40
C PHE A 38 12.93 4.38 -8.20
N GLU A 39 12.17 4.59 -9.28
CA GLU A 39 10.73 4.80 -9.20
C GLU A 39 10.00 3.53 -8.71
N THR A 40 10.32 2.37 -9.28
CA THR A 40 9.82 1.06 -8.81
C THR A 40 10.27 0.77 -7.37
N SER A 41 11.49 1.15 -6.99
CA SER A 41 12.02 0.97 -5.63
C SER A 41 11.29 1.82 -4.59
N GLN A 42 10.96 3.07 -4.93
CA GLN A 42 10.17 3.97 -4.08
C GLN A 42 8.72 3.47 -3.96
N LEU A 43 8.12 2.98 -5.04
CA LEU A 43 6.78 2.38 -5.00
C LEU A 43 6.75 1.10 -4.16
N ALA A 44 7.74 0.21 -4.27
CA ALA A 44 7.81 -1.01 -3.45
C ALA A 44 7.90 -0.69 -1.95
N LEU A 45 8.70 0.32 -1.59
CA LEU A 45 8.77 0.83 -0.21
C LEU A 45 7.43 1.43 0.25
N ASN A 46 6.70 2.13 -0.63
CA ASN A 46 5.36 2.64 -0.34
C ASN A 46 4.32 1.51 -0.21
N CYS A 47 4.41 0.43 -1.01
CA CYS A 47 3.55 -0.75 -0.88
C CYS A 47 3.73 -1.42 0.49
N ALA A 48 4.96 -1.61 0.94
CA ALA A 48 5.25 -2.15 2.28
C ALA A 48 4.66 -1.26 3.41
N ARG A 49 4.71 0.07 3.24
CA ARG A 49 4.10 1.02 4.18
C ARG A 49 2.57 0.98 4.16
N LEU A 50 1.95 0.88 2.98
CA LEU A 50 0.50 0.71 2.85
C LEU A 50 0.06 -0.60 3.52
N ARG A 51 0.76 -1.71 3.28
CA ARG A 51 0.49 -3.00 3.95
C ARG A 51 0.57 -2.89 5.47
N LEU A 52 1.66 -2.33 6.02
CA LEU A 52 1.81 -2.11 7.46
C LEU A 52 0.66 -1.28 8.03
N THR A 53 0.34 -0.12 7.42
CA THR A 53 -0.74 0.76 7.90
C THR A 53 -2.13 0.15 7.74
N ARG A 54 -2.35 -0.66 6.70
CA ARG A 54 -3.58 -1.45 6.49
C ARG A 54 -3.76 -2.49 7.59
N TRP A 55 -2.70 -3.21 7.96
CA TRP A 55 -2.74 -4.13 9.10
C TRP A 55 -3.11 -3.40 10.38
N GLY A 56 -2.39 -2.31 10.72
CA GLY A 56 -2.62 -1.54 11.94
C GLY A 56 -4.05 -0.97 12.06
N GLU A 57 -4.61 -0.45 10.97
CA GLU A 57 -6.01 -0.02 10.90
C GLU A 57 -6.96 -1.22 11.06
N SER A 58 -6.70 -2.34 10.38
CA SER A 58 -7.57 -3.52 10.38
C SER A 58 -7.71 -4.21 11.75
N VAL A 59 -6.71 -4.07 12.63
CA VAL A 59 -6.74 -4.57 14.02
C VAL A 59 -7.10 -3.49 15.06
N ASN A 60 -7.39 -2.26 14.59
CA ASN A 60 -7.57 -1.03 15.38
C ASN A 60 -6.48 -0.80 16.44
N ILE A 61 -5.22 -0.81 16.00
CA ILE A 61 -4.01 -0.81 16.84
C ILE A 61 -3.91 0.35 17.86
N TYR A 62 -4.67 1.42 17.67
CA TYR A 62 -4.64 2.62 18.52
C TYR A 62 -5.62 2.60 19.70
N ASP A 63 -6.71 1.83 19.61
CA ASP A 63 -7.78 1.81 20.63
C ASP A 63 -7.84 0.45 21.37
N ASP A 64 -6.75 -0.30 21.23
CA ASP A 64 -6.53 -1.72 21.51
C ASP A 64 -7.03 -2.27 22.88
N PRO A 65 -7.98 -3.24 22.86
CA PRO A 65 -8.16 -4.24 23.90
C PRO A 65 -7.97 -5.65 23.31
N GLN A 66 -6.71 -5.98 23.02
CA GLN A 66 -6.18 -7.25 22.50
C GLN A 66 -6.36 -7.46 20.97
N LEU A 67 -6.20 -6.37 20.21
CA LEU A 67 -5.98 -6.23 18.76
C LEU A 67 -7.02 -6.92 17.88
N GLY A 68 -8.28 -6.53 18.09
CA GLY A 68 -9.43 -7.07 17.36
C GLY A 68 -9.84 -8.50 17.78
N ARG A 69 -9.08 -9.16 18.66
CA ARG A 69 -9.33 -10.54 19.09
C ARG A 69 -9.33 -10.65 20.62
N GLN A 70 -10.52 -10.57 21.22
CA GLN A 70 -10.77 -10.52 22.68
C GLN A 70 -10.09 -11.62 23.53
N ASN A 71 -9.65 -12.73 22.91
CA ASN A 71 -8.99 -13.85 23.59
C ASN A 71 -7.48 -13.94 23.31
N ALA A 72 -6.85 -12.89 22.76
CA ALA A 72 -5.41 -12.94 22.46
C ALA A 72 -4.57 -12.93 23.74
N THR A 73 -3.62 -13.85 23.82
CA THR A 73 -2.75 -13.94 25.00
C THR A 73 -1.75 -12.78 25.02
N ALA A 74 -1.27 -12.43 26.22
CA ALA A 74 -0.20 -11.45 26.38
C ALA A 74 1.07 -11.83 25.60
N ALA A 75 1.34 -13.12 25.40
CA ALA A 75 2.45 -13.62 24.60
C ALA A 75 2.29 -13.28 23.11
N GLU A 76 1.08 -13.36 22.55
CA GLU A 76 0.82 -13.04 21.15
C GLU A 76 0.86 -11.53 20.88
N ILE A 77 0.35 -10.72 21.81
CA ILE A 77 0.49 -9.26 21.75
C ILE A 77 1.97 -8.87 21.84
N GLN A 78 2.75 -9.55 22.69
CA GLN A 78 4.19 -9.34 22.81
C GLN A 78 4.93 -9.75 21.52
N LEU A 79 4.58 -10.87 20.88
CA LEU A 79 5.14 -11.27 19.58
C LEU A 79 4.87 -10.23 18.48
N ALA A 80 3.64 -9.69 18.38
CA ALA A 80 3.34 -8.63 17.43
C ALA A 80 4.11 -7.33 17.74
N LYS A 81 4.28 -6.98 19.02
CA LYS A 81 5.14 -5.86 19.44
C LYS A 81 6.61 -6.13 19.05
N ASP A 82 7.12 -7.32 19.28
CA ASP A 82 8.52 -7.67 19.00
C ASP A 82 8.81 -7.67 17.50
N ALA A 83 7.86 -8.11 16.66
CA ALA A 83 7.96 -7.97 15.21
C ALA A 83 8.04 -6.50 14.75
N LEU A 84 7.23 -5.61 15.32
CA LEU A 84 7.32 -4.17 15.06
C LEU A 84 8.65 -3.57 15.57
N LEU A 85 9.11 -3.97 16.76
CA LEU A 85 10.43 -3.56 17.25
C LEU A 85 11.56 -4.06 16.35
N GLN A 86 11.44 -5.25 15.76
CA GLN A 86 12.39 -5.78 14.78
C GLN A 86 12.37 -4.97 13.48
N ILE A 87 11.22 -4.50 12.99
CA ILE A 87 11.15 -3.56 11.85
C ILE A 87 11.96 -2.27 12.14
N LEU A 88 11.90 -1.75 13.37
CA LEU A 88 12.72 -0.59 13.76
C LEU A 88 14.23 -0.90 13.77
N VAL A 89 14.63 -2.10 14.20
CA VAL A 89 16.02 -2.57 14.11
C VAL A 89 16.48 -2.60 12.65
N LEU A 90 15.68 -3.16 11.73
CA LEU A 90 16.01 -3.22 10.30
C LEU A 90 16.25 -1.83 9.71
N PHE A 91 15.39 -0.86 10.00
CA PHE A 91 15.59 0.52 9.56
C PHE A 91 16.87 1.13 10.15
N ALA A 92 17.16 0.93 11.43
CA ALA A 92 18.39 1.42 12.07
C ALA A 92 19.66 0.78 11.49
N ASP A 93 19.60 -0.49 11.09
CA ASP A 93 20.70 -1.15 10.38
C ASP A 93 20.94 -0.52 9.00
N THR A 94 19.88 -0.17 8.25
CA THR A 94 20.06 0.58 6.98
C THR A 94 20.61 1.99 7.19
N GLU A 95 20.26 2.66 8.30
CA GLU A 95 20.82 3.96 8.67
C GLU A 95 22.32 3.82 9.03
N SER A 96 22.69 2.76 9.75
CA SER A 96 24.07 2.39 10.09
C SER A 96 24.91 2.07 8.84
N ILE A 97 24.34 1.36 7.86
CA ILE A 97 24.95 1.11 6.55
C ILE A 97 25.15 2.44 5.79
N SER A 98 24.14 3.32 5.77
CA SER A 98 24.22 4.64 5.14
C SER A 98 25.33 5.51 5.75
N LYS A 99 25.44 5.52 7.10
CA LYS A 99 26.52 6.21 7.84
C LYS A 99 27.90 5.66 7.49
N LYS A 100 28.06 4.34 7.43
CA LYS A 100 29.34 3.71 7.03
C LYS A 100 29.73 4.05 5.60
N TYR A 101 28.78 4.02 4.66
CA TYR A 101 29.02 4.38 3.26
C TYR A 101 29.45 5.86 3.11
N LYS A 102 28.79 6.78 3.83
CA LYS A 102 29.17 8.21 3.87
C LYS A 102 30.61 8.47 4.34
N LEU A 103 31.19 7.57 5.13
CA LEU A 103 32.59 7.68 5.60
C LEU A 103 33.62 7.11 4.61
N THR A 104 33.20 6.28 3.65
CA THR A 104 34.10 5.57 2.71
C THR A 104 33.97 5.98 1.25
N ALA A 105 32.90 6.69 0.88
CA ALA A 105 32.69 7.26 -0.44
C ALA A 105 33.80 8.26 -0.82
N LYS A 106 34.14 8.31 -2.11
CA LYS A 106 35.33 9.05 -2.60
C LYS A 106 34.98 10.35 -3.35
N GLY A 107 33.71 10.57 -3.67
CA GLY A 107 33.23 11.80 -4.30
C GLY A 107 31.83 12.22 -3.85
N SER A 108 31.45 13.46 -4.17
CA SER A 108 30.10 13.99 -3.90
C SER A 108 29.01 13.32 -4.74
N GLU A 109 29.37 12.81 -5.93
CA GLU A 109 28.45 12.11 -6.82
C GLU A 109 27.99 10.77 -6.23
N ASP A 110 28.90 10.00 -5.61
CA ASP A 110 28.59 8.74 -4.90
C ASP A 110 27.50 8.93 -3.83
N LEU A 111 27.51 10.10 -3.18
CA LEU A 111 26.65 10.44 -2.04
C LEU A 111 25.35 11.14 -2.43
N SER A 112 25.18 11.47 -3.71
CA SER A 112 23.99 12.16 -4.22
C SER A 112 22.73 11.29 -4.08
N ALA A 113 21.65 11.92 -3.61
CA ALA A 113 20.32 11.33 -3.55
C ALA A 113 19.42 11.92 -4.64
N TYR A 114 18.32 11.24 -4.96
CA TYR A 114 17.26 11.80 -5.79
C TYR A 114 16.54 12.93 -5.07
N LEU A 115 16.32 14.04 -5.77
CA LEU A 115 15.47 15.15 -5.33
C LEU A 115 14.12 15.08 -6.05
N THR A 116 13.07 15.68 -5.50
CA THR A 116 11.73 15.70 -6.12
C THR A 116 11.70 16.28 -7.54
N GLY A 117 12.65 17.15 -7.89
CA GLY A 117 12.82 17.69 -9.25
C GLY A 117 13.52 16.76 -10.25
N ASP A 118 14.08 15.64 -9.79
CA ASP A 118 14.72 14.61 -10.64
C ASP A 118 13.73 13.52 -11.12
N VAL A 119 12.44 13.62 -10.78
CA VAL A 119 11.43 12.54 -10.87
C VAL A 119 10.26 12.95 -11.79
N ASP A 120 9.62 11.99 -12.48
CA ASP A 120 8.42 12.28 -13.29
C ASP A 120 7.31 12.90 -12.40
N PRO A 121 6.70 14.05 -12.78
CA PRO A 121 5.60 14.66 -12.03
C PRO A 121 4.44 13.72 -11.70
N LYS A 122 4.13 12.73 -12.57
CA LYS A 122 3.13 11.69 -12.30
C LYS A 122 3.55 10.78 -11.14
N MET A 123 4.82 10.39 -11.11
CA MET A 123 5.38 9.57 -10.04
C MET A 123 5.40 10.33 -8.72
N VAL A 124 5.67 11.63 -8.74
CA VAL A 124 5.53 12.51 -7.56
C VAL A 124 4.08 12.57 -7.07
N VAL A 125 3.08 12.66 -7.96
CA VAL A 125 1.65 12.62 -7.59
C VAL A 125 1.28 11.26 -6.98
N LEU A 126 1.71 10.16 -7.58
CA LEU A 126 1.45 8.80 -7.09
C LEU A 126 2.08 8.52 -5.72
N ASP A 127 3.36 8.88 -5.55
CA ASP A 127 4.09 8.77 -4.29
C ASP A 127 3.39 9.57 -3.18
N ASN A 128 3.02 10.83 -3.44
CA ASN A 128 2.26 11.64 -2.50
C ASN A 128 0.88 11.04 -2.17
N LYS A 129 0.20 10.43 -3.14
CA LYS A 129 -1.08 9.76 -2.92
C LYS A 129 -0.95 8.56 -1.99
N MET A 130 0.04 7.69 -2.22
CA MET A 130 0.32 6.53 -1.34
C MET A 130 0.76 6.97 0.06
N LYS A 131 1.58 8.02 0.17
CA LYS A 131 1.96 8.62 1.47
C LYS A 131 0.75 9.21 2.21
N SER A 132 -0.19 9.85 1.51
CA SER A 132 -1.42 10.35 2.11
C SER A 132 -2.28 9.21 2.66
N LEU A 133 -2.50 8.15 1.89
CA LEU A 133 -3.25 6.96 2.33
C LEU A 133 -2.63 6.31 3.58
N ALA A 134 -1.30 6.19 3.65
CA ALA A 134 -0.59 5.66 4.80
C ALA A 134 -0.70 6.58 6.04
N THR A 135 -0.53 7.90 5.87
CA THR A 135 -0.53 8.87 6.97
C THR A 135 -1.91 9.14 7.55
N GLN A 136 -2.98 9.05 6.75
CA GLN A 136 -4.36 9.17 7.25
C GLN A 136 -4.71 8.12 8.32
N ARG A 137 -4.05 6.96 8.31
CA ARG A 137 -4.22 5.87 9.28
C ARG A 137 -3.39 6.06 10.56
N GLN A 138 -2.47 7.03 10.60
CA GLN A 138 -1.73 7.37 11.82
C GLN A 138 -2.57 8.32 12.70
N LYS A 139 -3.21 7.82 13.77
CA LYS A 139 -4.05 8.64 14.67
C LYS A 139 -3.26 9.68 15.50
N LYS A 140 -1.92 9.65 15.45
CA LYS A 140 -1.01 10.58 16.13
C LYS A 140 0.03 11.05 15.11
N GLY A 141 0.36 12.34 15.13
CA GLY A 141 1.42 12.89 14.30
C GLY A 141 2.78 12.27 14.61
N ARG A 142 3.80 12.58 13.78
CA ARG A 142 5.15 12.00 13.83
C ARG A 142 5.65 11.79 15.26
N PHE A 143 5.85 10.53 15.61
CA PHE A 143 6.39 10.06 16.88
C PHE A 143 7.92 10.11 16.88
N LEU A 144 8.55 9.82 15.74
CA LEU A 144 10.00 9.95 15.57
C LEU A 144 10.35 11.21 14.77
N GLN A 145 11.35 11.95 15.27
CA GLN A 145 12.02 13.03 14.54
C GLN A 145 13.46 12.60 14.24
N LEU A 146 13.66 11.94 13.09
CA LEU A 146 14.96 11.43 12.66
C LEU A 146 15.62 12.34 11.63
N THR A 147 16.93 12.20 11.48
CA THR A 147 17.65 12.66 10.28
C THR A 147 17.47 11.65 9.16
N SER A 148 17.02 12.09 7.98
CA SER A 148 16.90 11.21 6.81
C SER A 148 18.23 10.57 6.41
N TRP A 149 18.17 9.33 5.94
CA TRP A 149 19.33 8.58 5.43
C TRP A 149 19.05 8.02 4.06
N ALA A 150 20.10 7.82 3.27
CA ALA A 150 19.98 7.32 1.90
C ALA A 150 20.37 5.83 1.82
N LEU A 151 19.56 5.04 1.12
CA LEU A 151 19.94 3.71 0.63
C LEU A 151 20.76 3.90 -0.63
N TYR A 152 22.01 3.43 -0.63
CA TYR A 152 22.93 3.57 -1.77
C TYR A 152 22.94 2.34 -2.70
N HIS A 153 22.40 1.20 -2.24
CA HIS A 153 22.43 -0.07 -2.97
C HIS A 153 21.05 -0.75 -2.98
N LYS A 154 20.71 -1.35 -4.13
CA LYS A 154 19.44 -2.08 -4.33
C LYS A 154 19.33 -3.32 -3.44
N SER A 155 20.44 -3.99 -3.15
CA SER A 155 20.47 -5.09 -2.18
C SER A 155 19.97 -4.64 -0.81
N THR A 156 20.45 -3.49 -0.29
CA THR A 156 20.00 -2.98 1.02
C THR A 156 18.50 -2.69 1.07
N LEU A 157 17.88 -2.23 -0.04
CA LEU A 157 16.42 -2.13 -0.11
C LEU A 157 15.77 -3.52 -0.15
N LYS A 158 16.27 -4.42 -0.99
CA LYS A 158 15.73 -5.76 -1.16
C LYS A 158 15.72 -6.52 0.18
N ASP A 159 16.86 -6.56 0.85
CA ASP A 159 17.04 -7.24 2.14
C ASP A 159 16.14 -6.62 3.22
N LEU A 160 15.91 -5.30 3.19
CA LEU A 160 14.97 -4.59 4.06
C LEU A 160 13.51 -4.99 3.77
N LEU A 161 13.11 -5.00 2.50
CA LEU A 161 11.76 -5.36 2.07
C LEU A 161 11.44 -6.83 2.39
N GLU A 162 12.31 -7.78 2.04
CA GLU A 162 12.11 -9.21 2.30
C GLU A 162 11.90 -9.48 3.81
N GLN A 163 12.68 -8.82 4.68
CA GLN A 163 12.54 -8.97 6.13
C GLN A 163 11.30 -8.27 6.69
N ILE A 164 10.96 -7.06 6.21
CA ILE A 164 9.69 -6.39 6.58
C ILE A 164 8.50 -7.26 6.16
N VAL A 165 8.51 -7.81 4.95
CA VAL A 165 7.46 -8.69 4.42
C VAL A 165 7.28 -9.91 5.31
N SER A 166 8.37 -10.58 5.71
CA SER A 166 8.30 -11.74 6.63
C SER A 166 7.67 -11.36 7.98
N LEU A 167 8.02 -10.20 8.55
CA LEU A 167 7.47 -9.74 9.83
C LEU A 167 5.99 -9.31 9.69
N LEU A 168 5.59 -8.71 8.56
CA LEU A 168 4.20 -8.42 8.25
C LEU A 168 3.37 -9.70 8.10
N ASP A 169 3.91 -10.69 7.38
CA ASP A 169 3.37 -12.03 7.25
C ASP A 169 3.09 -12.69 8.61
N GLU A 170 4.00 -12.55 9.57
CA GLU A 170 3.86 -13.09 10.92
C GLU A 170 2.75 -12.39 11.72
N ILE A 171 2.71 -11.06 11.75
CA ILE A 171 1.68 -10.31 12.50
C ILE A 171 0.28 -10.41 11.88
N GLU A 172 0.18 -10.56 10.55
CA GLU A 172 -1.08 -10.82 9.85
C GLU A 172 -1.63 -12.24 10.11
N LYS A 173 -0.74 -13.24 10.23
CA LYS A 173 -1.11 -14.61 10.66
C LYS A 173 -1.58 -14.63 12.12
N LEU A 174 -0.95 -13.82 12.97
CA LEU A 174 -1.24 -13.75 14.41
C LEU A 174 -2.54 -13.00 14.72
N PHE A 175 -2.77 -11.88 14.03
CA PHE A 175 -3.94 -11.01 14.16
C PHE A 175 -4.61 -10.80 12.78
N SER A 176 -5.40 -11.79 12.38
CA SER A 176 -6.06 -11.80 11.07
C SER A 176 -7.36 -10.97 11.05
N ALA A 177 -7.44 -10.04 10.10
CA ALA A 177 -8.60 -9.17 9.89
C ALA A 177 -9.01 -9.10 8.39
N PRO A 178 -9.28 -10.24 7.73
CA PRO A 178 -9.36 -10.32 6.26
C PRO A 178 -10.45 -9.44 5.64
N GLN A 179 -11.61 -9.29 6.28
CA GLN A 179 -12.70 -8.44 5.77
C GLN A 179 -12.34 -6.95 5.82
N ALA A 180 -11.72 -6.50 6.91
CA ALA A 180 -11.25 -5.12 7.06
C ALA A 180 -10.11 -4.82 6.08
N GLN A 181 -9.12 -5.71 5.96
CA GLN A 181 -8.04 -5.55 4.98
C GLN A 181 -8.54 -5.55 3.52
N THR A 182 -9.51 -6.41 3.18
CA THR A 182 -10.14 -6.42 1.84
C THR A 182 -10.86 -5.11 1.54
N THR A 183 -11.55 -4.52 2.53
CA THR A 183 -12.21 -3.22 2.37
C THR A 183 -11.19 -2.10 2.18
N LEU A 184 -10.13 -2.08 2.99
CA LEU A 184 -9.09 -1.05 2.95
C LEU A 184 -8.26 -1.09 1.66
N VAL A 185 -7.92 -2.28 1.14
CA VAL A 185 -7.15 -2.40 -0.11
C VAL A 185 -7.97 -2.01 -1.34
N GLN A 186 -9.29 -2.25 -1.33
CA GLN A 186 -10.21 -1.78 -2.37
C GLN A 186 -10.30 -0.25 -2.38
N GLN A 187 -10.37 0.37 -1.20
CA GLN A 187 -10.32 1.83 -1.06
C GLN A 187 -9.00 2.41 -1.58
N GLU A 188 -7.86 1.82 -1.23
CA GLU A 188 -6.54 2.23 -1.75
C GLU A 188 -6.51 2.20 -3.28
N ALA A 189 -6.90 1.09 -3.90
CA ALA A 189 -6.91 0.94 -5.35
C ALA A 189 -7.86 1.93 -6.04
N ALA A 190 -9.06 2.16 -5.48
CA ALA A 190 -10.00 3.14 -5.98
C ALA A 190 -9.48 4.59 -5.86
N GLU A 191 -8.76 4.91 -4.78
CA GLU A 191 -8.18 6.22 -4.54
C GLU A 191 -6.93 6.53 -5.39
N ILE A 192 -6.19 5.50 -5.81
CA ILE A 192 -5.12 5.59 -6.82
C ILE A 192 -5.74 5.80 -8.21
N GLY A 193 -6.80 5.05 -8.52
CA GLY A 193 -7.79 5.37 -9.55
C GLY A 193 -7.39 5.23 -11.03
N ASP A 194 -6.18 5.63 -11.43
CA ASP A 194 -5.80 5.64 -12.85
C ASP A 194 -5.05 4.36 -13.29
N LYS A 195 -5.36 3.89 -14.50
CA LYS A 195 -4.86 2.61 -15.04
C LYS A 195 -3.34 2.59 -15.30
N GLN A 196 -2.66 3.73 -15.38
CA GLN A 196 -1.19 3.79 -15.50
C GLN A 196 -0.55 3.61 -14.13
N SER A 197 -0.98 4.39 -13.13
CA SER A 197 -0.52 4.28 -11.74
C SER A 197 -0.80 2.89 -11.15
N LEU A 198 -1.99 2.33 -11.42
CA LEU A 198 -2.34 0.99 -11.01
C LEU A 198 -1.36 -0.06 -11.56
N LYS A 199 -0.96 0.00 -12.83
CA LYS A 199 0.05 -0.94 -13.38
C LYS A 199 1.42 -0.81 -12.71
N LEU A 200 1.85 0.42 -12.40
CA LEU A 200 3.11 0.64 -11.70
C LEU A 200 3.09 0.05 -10.28
N ILE A 201 1.92 0.07 -9.62
CA ILE A 201 1.71 -0.59 -8.33
C ILE A 201 1.57 -2.10 -8.47
N GLU A 202 0.96 -2.63 -9.53
CA GLU A 202 0.94 -4.07 -9.83
C GLU A 202 2.36 -4.65 -9.85
N ASP A 203 3.27 -4.00 -10.58
CA ASP A 203 4.67 -4.40 -10.65
C ASP A 203 5.38 -4.23 -9.30
N ALA A 204 5.24 -3.06 -8.66
CA ALA A 204 5.95 -2.72 -7.42
C ALA A 204 5.42 -3.43 -6.15
N ALA A 205 4.20 -3.96 -6.17
CA ALA A 205 3.63 -4.77 -5.08
C ALA A 205 4.02 -6.26 -5.17
N THR A 206 4.67 -6.70 -6.25
CA THR A 206 5.20 -8.07 -6.39
C THR A 206 6.10 -8.42 -5.21
N ASP A 207 5.86 -9.57 -4.59
CA ASP A 207 6.56 -10.08 -3.40
C ASP A 207 6.56 -9.15 -2.16
N VAL A 208 5.81 -8.04 -2.19
CA VAL A 208 5.68 -7.07 -1.08
C VAL A 208 4.28 -7.08 -0.48
N ASP A 209 3.26 -6.99 -1.34
CA ASP A 209 1.86 -6.91 -0.95
C ASP A 209 0.97 -7.63 -1.97
N THR A 210 0.89 -8.95 -1.84
CA THR A 210 0.08 -9.83 -2.70
C THR A 210 -1.40 -9.44 -2.70
N LEU A 211 -1.93 -8.89 -1.60
CA LEU A 211 -3.32 -8.47 -1.52
C LEU A 211 -3.57 -7.21 -2.36
N LEU A 212 -2.68 -6.20 -2.26
CA LEU A 212 -2.72 -5.02 -3.12
C LEU A 212 -2.50 -5.40 -4.58
N GLN A 213 -1.49 -6.22 -4.88
CA GLN A 213 -1.19 -6.65 -6.24
C GLN A 213 -2.41 -7.33 -6.89
N ASN A 214 -3.06 -8.28 -6.20
CA ASN A 214 -4.22 -8.98 -6.73
C ASN A 214 -5.43 -8.04 -6.87
N THR A 215 -5.69 -7.17 -5.90
CA THR A 215 -6.78 -6.18 -5.99
C THR A 215 -6.58 -5.24 -7.18
N VAL A 216 -5.36 -4.77 -7.38
CA VAL A 216 -4.98 -3.88 -8.47
C VAL A 216 -5.07 -4.59 -9.83
N LYS A 217 -4.63 -5.86 -9.93
CA LYS A 217 -4.85 -6.71 -11.12
C LYS A 217 -6.33 -6.81 -11.48
N GLU A 218 -7.19 -7.05 -10.50
CA GLU A 218 -8.64 -7.11 -10.71
C GLU A 218 -9.24 -5.77 -11.15
N VAL A 219 -8.81 -4.64 -10.59
CA VAL A 219 -9.25 -3.30 -11.03
C VAL A 219 -8.77 -2.97 -12.45
N ILE A 220 -7.53 -3.33 -12.80
CA ILE A 220 -6.95 -3.14 -14.16
C ILE A 220 -7.68 -4.01 -15.19
N ARG A 221 -7.99 -5.27 -14.82
CA ARG A 221 -8.78 -6.23 -15.59
C ARG A 221 -10.21 -5.75 -15.78
N GLY A 222 -10.78 -5.12 -14.75
CA GLY A 222 -12.16 -4.69 -14.66
C GLY A 222 -13.16 -5.84 -14.80
N HIS A 223 -14.42 -5.49 -15.00
CA HIS A 223 -15.48 -6.49 -15.13
C HIS A 223 -15.33 -7.28 -16.44
N GLN A 224 -15.21 -8.61 -16.34
CA GLN A 224 -15.20 -9.50 -17.50
C GLN A 224 -16.55 -10.22 -17.62
N TYR A 225 -17.15 -10.14 -18.80
CA TYR A 225 -18.44 -10.72 -19.11
C TYR A 225 -18.30 -11.61 -20.35
N SER A 226 -18.51 -12.93 -20.19
CA SER A 226 -18.30 -13.91 -21.26
C SER A 226 -19.49 -14.87 -21.39
N ASN A 227 -19.83 -15.25 -22.62
CA ASN A 227 -20.88 -16.24 -22.94
C ASN A 227 -22.28 -15.87 -22.39
N ILE A 228 -22.65 -14.60 -22.45
CA ILE A 228 -23.94 -14.13 -21.92
C ILE A 228 -25.01 -14.22 -23.01
N SER A 229 -26.03 -15.06 -22.78
CA SER A 229 -27.21 -15.17 -23.64
C SER A 229 -28.43 -14.50 -23.00
N ILE A 230 -29.00 -13.50 -23.68
CA ILE A 230 -29.98 -12.57 -23.15
C ILE A 230 -31.28 -12.68 -23.96
N LYS A 231 -32.35 -13.19 -23.36
CA LYS A 231 -33.65 -13.43 -24.03
C LYS A 231 -34.74 -12.37 -23.76
N GLY A 232 -34.40 -11.37 -22.96
CA GLY A 232 -35.25 -10.27 -22.51
C GLY A 232 -34.42 -8.99 -22.42
N GLN A 233 -34.84 -7.98 -21.68
CA GLN A 233 -34.05 -6.75 -21.50
C GLN A 233 -32.91 -6.96 -20.45
N ALA A 234 -31.84 -6.15 -20.41
CA ALA A 234 -30.68 -6.34 -19.49
C ALA A 234 -29.84 -5.05 -19.24
N HIS A 235 -28.83 -5.10 -18.34
CA HIS A 235 -27.88 -4.01 -17.96
C HIS A 235 -26.55 -4.61 -17.35
N THR A 236 -25.32 -4.40 -17.90
CA THR A 236 -24.00 -5.04 -17.48
C THR A 236 -22.64 -4.28 -17.79
N GLY A 237 -22.10 -3.40 -16.94
CA GLY A 237 -20.95 -2.50 -17.25
C GLY A 237 -20.91 -1.20 -16.39
N ASP A 238 -21.09 0.03 -16.96
CA ASP A 238 -21.35 1.34 -16.27
C ASP A 238 -22.49 2.23 -16.89
N ALA A 239 -23.18 3.13 -16.14
CA ALA A 239 -24.21 4.13 -16.62
C ALA A 239 -24.64 5.12 -15.50
N TYR A 240 -25.22 6.31 -15.74
CA TYR A 240 -25.33 7.40 -14.70
C TYR A 240 -26.61 8.30 -14.78
N SER A 241 -26.98 8.98 -13.69
CA SER A 241 -28.15 9.87 -13.55
C SER A 241 -28.02 11.29 -14.07
N SER A 242 -29.17 11.95 -14.22
CA SER A 242 -29.34 13.40 -14.06
C SER A 242 -29.17 13.95 -12.62
N ASP A 243 -29.48 13.20 -11.56
CA ASP A 243 -29.34 13.61 -10.14
C ASP A 243 -28.02 13.14 -9.46
N TRP A 244 -27.10 12.57 -10.24
CA TRP A 244 -25.85 12.00 -9.75
C TRP A 244 -24.74 13.04 -9.84
N ILE A 245 -24.10 13.28 -8.70
CA ILE A 245 -23.23 14.46 -8.48
C ILE A 245 -21.76 14.05 -8.23
N MET A 246 -21.44 12.76 -8.32
CA MET A 246 -20.09 12.22 -8.07
C MET A 246 -19.44 11.72 -9.37
N GLY A 247 -18.13 11.46 -9.32
CA GLY A 247 -17.40 10.88 -10.45
C GLY A 247 -17.71 9.40 -10.68
N ALA A 248 -17.28 8.89 -11.84
CA ALA A 248 -17.19 7.47 -12.10
C ALA A 248 -16.04 6.85 -11.28
N ILE A 249 -16.35 5.87 -10.41
CA ILE A 249 -15.34 5.08 -9.70
C ILE A 249 -15.11 3.84 -10.56
N GLY A 250 -14.18 3.96 -11.51
CA GLY A 250 -14.27 3.23 -12.78
C GLY A 250 -13.98 1.73 -12.75
N GLY A 251 -14.32 1.06 -13.86
CA GLY A 251 -13.95 -0.31 -14.16
C GLY A 251 -13.76 -0.52 -15.66
N SER A 252 -12.61 -1.08 -16.07
CA SER A 252 -12.31 -1.35 -17.48
C SER A 252 -13.02 -2.61 -17.96
N HIS A 253 -14.24 -2.52 -18.47
CA HIS A 253 -14.98 -3.73 -18.87
C HIS A 253 -14.37 -4.46 -20.08
N ASN A 254 -14.47 -5.79 -20.10
CA ASN A 254 -14.20 -6.64 -21.26
C ASN A 254 -15.38 -7.58 -21.54
N TYR A 255 -15.71 -7.76 -22.82
CA TYR A 255 -16.93 -8.43 -23.28
C TYR A 255 -16.61 -9.44 -24.37
N ASP A 256 -17.08 -10.68 -24.22
CA ASP A 256 -16.90 -11.74 -25.20
C ASP A 256 -18.14 -12.64 -25.32
N GLY A 257 -18.49 -13.07 -26.52
CA GLY A 257 -19.64 -13.97 -26.74
C GLY A 257 -20.98 -13.50 -26.14
N ILE A 258 -21.42 -12.27 -26.42
CA ILE A 258 -22.76 -11.79 -26.03
C ILE A 258 -23.77 -12.12 -27.13
N GLU A 259 -24.82 -12.85 -26.78
CA GLU A 259 -25.97 -13.12 -27.65
C GLU A 259 -27.23 -12.45 -27.08
N VAL A 260 -27.97 -11.71 -27.90
CA VAL A 260 -29.29 -11.17 -27.53
C VAL A 260 -30.34 -11.77 -28.46
N ALA A 261 -31.26 -12.55 -27.91
CA ALA A 261 -32.32 -13.21 -28.66
C ALA A 261 -33.50 -12.27 -28.98
N VAL A 262 -34.38 -12.70 -29.87
CA VAL A 262 -35.54 -11.92 -30.34
C VAL A 262 -36.46 -11.55 -29.17
N GLY A 263 -36.80 -10.25 -29.06
CA GLY A 263 -37.54 -9.68 -27.92
C GLY A 263 -36.62 -9.20 -26.79
N GLY A 264 -35.33 -9.48 -26.87
CA GLY A 264 -34.34 -8.99 -25.93
C GLY A 264 -33.93 -7.53 -26.14
N LYS A 265 -33.52 -6.88 -25.05
CA LYS A 265 -32.65 -5.71 -25.06
C LYS A 265 -31.44 -6.04 -24.18
N ALA A 266 -30.37 -5.28 -24.28
CA ALA A 266 -29.36 -5.27 -23.24
C ALA A 266 -28.79 -3.87 -23.13
N LEU A 267 -28.34 -3.54 -21.93
CA LEU A 267 -27.40 -2.48 -21.67
C LEU A 267 -26.24 -3.07 -20.91
N ILE A 268 -25.17 -2.29 -20.86
CA ILE A 268 -23.82 -2.72 -20.60
C ILE A 268 -23.05 -1.56 -19.87
N GLY A 269 -23.29 -1.08 -18.63
CA GLY A 269 -24.39 -1.27 -17.64
C GLY A 269 -24.14 -1.57 -16.11
N ASN A 270 -23.47 -0.71 -15.32
CA ASN A 270 -23.79 -0.40 -13.90
C ASN A 270 -24.83 0.73 -14.02
N LYS A 271 -25.47 1.20 -12.94
CA LYS A 271 -26.26 2.43 -13.06
C LYS A 271 -26.27 3.30 -11.82
N TYR A 272 -25.46 4.34 -11.86
CA TYR A 272 -25.47 5.52 -11.00
C TYR A 272 -26.65 6.47 -11.34
N GLY A 273 -27.83 5.89 -11.66
CA GLY A 273 -29.19 6.45 -11.64
C GLY A 273 -29.75 7.18 -12.88
N GLY A 274 -30.72 8.08 -12.66
CA GLY A 274 -31.58 8.75 -13.66
C GLY A 274 -32.86 7.96 -13.90
N LYS A 275 -33.76 8.44 -14.78
CA LYS A 275 -34.86 7.57 -15.23
C LYS A 275 -34.29 6.32 -15.90
N ASP A 276 -34.97 5.20 -15.71
CA ASP A 276 -34.32 3.91 -15.80
C ASP A 276 -34.06 3.48 -17.27
N PHE A 277 -33.20 2.48 -17.52
CA PHE A 277 -33.14 1.84 -18.86
C PHE A 277 -34.45 1.10 -19.19
N TRP A 278 -35.25 0.91 -18.14
CA TRP A 278 -36.50 0.19 -18.04
C TRP A 278 -37.73 1.12 -18.02
N ASP A 279 -37.52 2.45 -18.10
CA ASP A 279 -38.56 3.48 -18.26
C ASP A 279 -38.94 3.76 -19.73
#